data_AF-A0A917LH54-F1
#
_entry.id   AF-A0A917LH54-F1
#
_cell.length_a   1.000
_cell.length_b   1.000
_cell.length_c   1.000
_cell.angle_alpha   90.00
_cell.angle_beta   90.00
_cell.angle_gamma   90.00
#
_symmetry.space_group_name_H-M   'P 1'
#
loop_
_entity.id
_entity.type
_entity.pdbx_description
1 polymer ?
#
loop_
_entity_poly.entity_id
_entity_poly.type
_entity_poly.pdbx_seq_one_letter_code
_entity_poly.pdbx_strand_id
1 'polypeptide(L)'
;MKRMLFKLCLLLFVIIVGLGSELKFMPVIADSSSISSLAELKTRIASNLLIRNEEFSVQYSGDKDELSASLPAVIMEALETDDYTGYIVDSYFYTIQTWSSNAKIKLEFVYRESQEQTAFVDRRVSAILTDIIKNGMDDDQIVKQIHDWIIYNVAYDRSYQRYTAYDALDSGLAVCQGYSLLANKMLNMAGIPSRIVEGTVATGDHAWNLVQVDGVWYHMDVTWNDPLPDRGRKADYTYFFFY
;
A
#
# COMPACT_ATOMS: atom_id res chain seq x y z
N MET A 1 14.69 8.42 3.96
CA MET A 1 13.60 7.89 4.80
C MET A 1 13.43 6.43 4.41
N LYS A 2 13.86 5.48 5.26
CA LYS A 2 13.62 4.05 5.05
C LYS A 2 12.17 3.77 5.46
N ARG A 3 11.24 3.85 4.52
CA ARG A 3 9.85 3.41 4.72
C ARG A 3 9.79 1.90 4.43
N MET A 4 8.85 1.17 5.05
CA MET A 4 8.45 -0.19 4.68
C MET A 4 9.27 -1.41 5.13
N LEU A 5 10.29 -1.26 5.99
CA LEU A 5 11.23 -2.38 6.24
C LEU A 5 10.97 -3.28 7.46
N PHE A 6 9.94 -3.06 8.27
CA PHE A 6 9.79 -3.83 9.51
C PHE A 6 8.64 -4.85 9.57
N LYS A 7 7.73 -4.91 8.60
CA LYS A 7 6.47 -5.67 8.79
C LYS A 7 6.02 -6.62 7.70
N LEU A 8 6.60 -6.60 6.50
CA LEU A 8 6.37 -7.76 5.64
C LEU A 8 7.10 -8.95 6.24
N CYS A 9 6.33 -9.95 6.66
CA CYS A 9 6.89 -11.24 7.05
C CYS A 9 7.44 -11.90 5.79
N LEU A 10 8.68 -11.54 5.46
CA LEU A 10 9.44 -12.14 4.36
C LEU A 10 9.78 -13.57 4.77
N LEU A 11 8.94 -14.52 4.37
CA LEU A 11 9.26 -15.94 4.47
C LEU A 11 10.30 -16.26 3.39
N LEU A 12 11.56 -16.04 3.73
CA LEU A 12 12.71 -16.26 2.86
C LEU A 12 13.00 -17.77 2.76
N PHE A 13 12.52 -18.42 1.70
CA PHE A 13 12.95 -19.77 1.32
C PHE A 13 13.55 -19.72 -0.08
N VAL A 14 14.88 -19.54 -0.15
CA VAL A 14 15.63 -19.67 -1.40
C VAL A 14 15.74 -21.16 -1.72
N ILE A 15 14.79 -21.70 -2.49
CA ILE A 15 14.96 -23.02 -3.09
C ILE A 15 15.59 -22.83 -4.47
N ILE A 16 16.93 -22.84 -4.51
CA ILE A 16 17.68 -23.06 -5.76
C ILE A 16 17.51 -24.54 -6.10
N VAL A 17 16.47 -24.87 -6.87
CA VAL A 17 16.38 -26.21 -7.43
C VAL A 17 17.28 -26.26 -8.67
N GLY A 18 18.51 -26.72 -8.49
CA GLY A 18 19.31 -27.24 -9.60
C GLY A 18 18.74 -28.58 -10.05
N LEU A 19 17.72 -28.58 -10.90
CA LEU A 19 17.15 -29.83 -11.42
C LEU A 19 18.01 -30.38 -12.54
N GLY A 20 18.87 -31.33 -12.20
CA GLY A 20 19.10 -32.47 -13.07
C GLY A 20 17.82 -33.29 -13.12
N SER A 21 17.37 -33.58 -14.35
CA SER A 21 16.17 -34.32 -14.76
C SER A 21 14.84 -33.55 -14.85
N GLU A 22 14.25 -33.63 -16.03
CA GLU A 22 13.11 -32.86 -16.54
C GLU A 22 11.82 -33.10 -15.73
N LEU A 23 11.38 -32.11 -14.96
CA LEU A 23 9.99 -32.00 -14.53
C LEU A 23 9.23 -31.11 -15.51
N LYS A 24 8.36 -31.74 -16.32
CA LYS A 24 7.41 -31.05 -17.20
C LYS A 24 6.33 -30.36 -16.38
N PHE A 25 6.57 -29.09 -16.04
CA PHE A 25 5.50 -28.19 -15.60
C PHE A 25 4.78 -27.62 -16.82
N MET A 26 3.49 -27.91 -16.96
CA MET A 26 2.63 -27.26 -17.95
C MET A 26 2.47 -25.77 -17.61
N PRO A 27 2.49 -24.86 -18.58
CA PRO A 27 2.34 -23.44 -18.30
C PRO A 27 0.87 -23.10 -18.03
N VAL A 28 0.61 -22.56 -16.84
CA VAL A 28 -0.50 -21.59 -16.69
C VAL A 28 -0.10 -20.38 -17.53
N ILE A 29 -0.98 -20.00 -18.44
CA ILE A 29 -0.78 -18.96 -19.44
C ILE A 29 -0.60 -17.62 -18.71
N ALA A 30 0.61 -17.08 -18.72
CA ALA A 30 0.91 -15.70 -18.37
C ALA A 30 1.94 -15.15 -19.36
N ASP A 31 1.64 -13.95 -19.85
CA ASP A 31 2.23 -13.17 -20.93
C ASP A 31 3.66 -13.56 -21.40
N SER A 32 3.77 -13.96 -22.68
CA SER A 32 4.88 -14.72 -23.25
C SER A 32 6.11 -13.92 -23.67
N SER A 33 6.30 -12.69 -23.20
CA SER A 33 7.50 -11.91 -23.49
C SER A 33 8.53 -12.07 -22.37
N SER A 34 9.64 -12.75 -22.63
CA SER A 34 10.81 -12.76 -21.74
C SER A 34 11.32 -11.33 -21.54
N ILE A 35 11.62 -10.96 -20.31
CA ILE A 35 12.25 -9.68 -19.96
C ILE A 35 13.75 -9.89 -19.71
N SER A 36 14.54 -8.83 -19.86
CA SER A 36 16.00 -8.93 -19.70
C SER A 36 16.62 -7.89 -18.75
N SER A 37 15.80 -7.02 -18.15
CA SER A 37 16.28 -5.97 -17.24
C SER A 37 15.50 -5.93 -15.92
N LEU A 38 16.18 -5.56 -14.83
CA LEU A 38 15.55 -5.36 -13.52
C LEU A 38 14.58 -4.18 -13.51
N ALA A 39 14.82 -3.17 -14.35
CA ALA A 39 13.92 -2.03 -14.52
C ALA A 39 12.56 -2.46 -15.09
N GLU A 40 12.55 -3.31 -16.12
CA GLU A 40 11.31 -3.86 -16.66
C GLU A 40 10.61 -4.79 -15.66
N LEU A 41 11.38 -5.61 -14.94
CA LEU A 41 10.85 -6.47 -13.88
C LEU A 41 10.11 -5.64 -12.82
N LYS A 42 10.72 -4.55 -12.33
CA LYS A 42 10.07 -3.63 -11.38
C LYS A 42 8.74 -3.12 -11.92
N THR A 43 8.73 -2.60 -13.14
CA THR A 43 7.53 -2.02 -13.77
C THR A 43 6.40 -3.06 -13.89
N ARG A 44 6.74 -4.31 -14.25
CA ARG A 44 5.76 -5.39 -14.35
C ARG A 44 5.22 -5.82 -12.99
N ILE A 45 6.07 -5.89 -11.96
CA ILE A 45 5.62 -6.15 -10.58
C ILE A 45 4.71 -5.02 -10.09
N ALA A 46 5.11 -3.76 -10.27
CA ALA A 46 4.30 -2.60 -9.89
C ALA A 46 2.92 -2.61 -10.59
N SER A 47 2.88 -2.93 -11.88
CA SER A 47 1.62 -3.04 -12.63
C SER A 47 0.73 -4.17 -12.11
N ASN A 48 1.32 -5.31 -11.74
CA ASN A 48 0.59 -6.43 -11.14
C ASN A 48 0.00 -6.07 -9.77
N LEU A 49 0.79 -5.36 -8.95
CA LEU A 49 0.38 -4.89 -7.63
C LEU A 49 -0.83 -3.94 -7.71
N LEU A 50 -0.85 -3.01 -8.67
CA LEU A 50 -1.95 -2.05 -8.87
C LEU A 50 -3.30 -2.70 -9.13
N ILE A 51 -3.31 -3.87 -9.77
CA ILE A 51 -4.55 -4.63 -10.05
C ILE A 51 -4.86 -5.68 -8.97
N ARG A 52 -4.10 -5.73 -7.87
CA ARG A 52 -4.25 -6.69 -6.75
C ARG A 52 -4.19 -8.16 -7.18
N ASN A 53 -3.46 -8.46 -8.26
CA ASN A 53 -3.35 -9.83 -8.71
C ASN A 53 -2.39 -10.60 -7.79
N GLU A 54 -2.89 -11.67 -7.18
CA GLU A 54 -2.15 -12.45 -6.17
C GLU A 54 -0.95 -13.19 -6.77
N GLU A 55 -1.01 -13.58 -8.05
CA GLU A 55 0.07 -14.33 -8.69
C GLU A 55 0.74 -13.55 -9.82
N PHE A 56 2.05 -13.38 -9.76
CA PHE A 56 2.85 -12.83 -10.83
C PHE A 56 3.90 -13.83 -11.29
N SER A 57 4.06 -14.01 -12.61
CA SER A 57 5.15 -14.82 -13.15
C SER A 57 5.68 -14.27 -14.46
N VAL A 58 7.00 -14.32 -14.62
CA VAL A 58 7.68 -13.84 -15.83
C VAL A 58 8.95 -14.65 -16.10
N GLN A 59 9.30 -14.79 -17.37
CA GLN A 59 10.61 -15.31 -17.79
C GLN A 59 11.62 -14.17 -17.83
N TYR A 60 12.83 -14.44 -17.34
CA TYR A 60 13.93 -13.49 -17.26
C TYR A 60 15.17 -14.05 -17.95
N SER A 61 15.75 -13.30 -18.89
CA SER A 61 16.93 -13.71 -19.67
C SER A 61 18.14 -12.79 -19.48
N GLY A 62 18.12 -11.95 -18.43
CA GLY A 62 19.25 -11.09 -18.04
C GLY A 62 20.26 -11.82 -17.15
N ASP A 63 21.08 -11.06 -16.43
CA ASP A 63 22.05 -11.60 -15.49
C ASP A 63 21.36 -12.24 -14.27
N LYS A 64 21.57 -13.54 -14.09
CA LYS A 64 20.91 -14.33 -13.04
C LYS A 64 21.50 -14.09 -11.65
N ASP A 65 22.78 -13.75 -11.59
CA ASP A 65 23.45 -13.44 -10.33
C ASP A 65 23.00 -12.06 -9.85
N GLU A 66 22.89 -11.10 -10.78
CA GLU A 66 22.31 -9.78 -10.52
C GLU A 66 20.84 -9.88 -10.08
N LEU A 67 20.04 -10.69 -10.79
CA LEU A 67 18.64 -10.97 -10.43
C LEU A 67 18.54 -11.52 -9.00
N SER A 68 19.31 -12.55 -8.67
CA SER A 68 19.22 -13.21 -7.36
C SER A 68 19.62 -12.27 -6.23
N ALA A 69 20.63 -11.42 -6.46
CA ALA A 69 21.08 -10.43 -5.48
C ALA A 69 20.09 -9.26 -5.31
N SER A 70 19.42 -8.84 -6.39
CA SER A 70 18.66 -7.59 -6.42
C SER A 70 17.14 -7.77 -6.34
N LEU A 71 16.60 -8.98 -6.55
CA LEU A 71 15.16 -9.22 -6.59
C LEU A 71 14.42 -8.69 -5.34
N PRO A 72 14.89 -8.89 -4.09
CA PRO A 72 14.24 -8.30 -2.93
C PRO A 72 14.12 -6.78 -3.02
N ALA A 73 15.18 -6.09 -3.42
CA ALA A 73 15.16 -4.64 -3.58
C ALA A 73 14.21 -4.21 -4.70
N VAL A 74 14.19 -4.94 -5.83
CA VAL A 74 13.28 -4.68 -6.94
C VAL A 74 11.81 -4.81 -6.53
N ILE A 75 11.46 -5.81 -5.72
CA ILE A 75 10.09 -5.98 -5.19
C ILE A 75 9.74 -4.83 -4.25
N MET A 76 10.66 -4.46 -3.36
CA MET A 76 10.45 -3.34 -2.43
C MET A 76 10.25 -2.02 -3.18
N GLU A 77 11.09 -1.71 -4.17
CA GLU A 77 10.92 -0.52 -5.00
C GLU A 77 9.60 -0.55 -5.79
N ALA A 78 9.12 -1.74 -6.19
CA ALA A 78 7.82 -1.87 -6.85
C ALA A 78 6.66 -1.58 -5.88
N LEU A 79 6.73 -2.04 -4.63
CA LEU A 79 5.75 -1.74 -3.58
C LEU A 79 5.73 -0.24 -3.23
N GLU A 80 6.88 0.43 -3.26
CA GLU A 80 7.01 1.87 -2.99
C GLU A 80 6.48 2.77 -4.13
N THR A 81 6.10 2.21 -5.28
CA THR A 81 5.54 3.01 -6.39
C THR A 81 4.18 3.61 -6.06
N ASP A 82 3.41 2.97 -5.17
CA ASP A 82 2.10 3.42 -4.73
C ASP A 82 1.93 3.14 -3.23
N ASP A 83 1.94 4.20 -2.41
CA ASP A 83 1.85 4.10 -0.95
C ASP A 83 0.64 3.26 -0.53
N TYR A 84 -0.54 3.49 -1.11
CA TYR A 84 -1.76 2.76 -0.74
C TYR A 84 -1.57 1.25 -0.96
N THR A 85 -1.10 0.85 -2.14
CA THR A 85 -0.84 -0.56 -2.48
C THR A 85 0.22 -1.18 -1.58
N GLY A 86 1.33 -0.46 -1.32
CA GLY A 86 2.40 -0.94 -0.45
C GLY A 86 1.91 -1.27 0.96
N TYR A 87 1.01 -0.45 1.52
CA TYR A 87 0.48 -0.64 2.88
C TYR A 87 -0.61 -1.73 3.00
N ILE A 88 -1.28 -2.10 1.91
CA ILE A 88 -2.26 -3.20 1.93
C ILE A 88 -1.69 -4.56 1.55
N VAL A 89 -0.44 -4.65 1.07
CA VAL A 89 0.24 -5.95 0.93
C VAL A 89 0.63 -6.44 2.32
N ASP A 90 0.05 -7.56 2.74
CA ASP A 90 0.35 -8.20 4.03
C ASP A 90 1.69 -8.94 3.98
N SER A 91 1.88 -9.74 2.95
CA SER A 91 3.08 -10.56 2.76
C SER A 91 3.24 -10.92 1.29
N TYR A 92 4.46 -11.34 0.92
CA TYR A 92 4.72 -11.96 -0.36
C TYR A 92 5.71 -13.10 -0.24
N PHE A 93 5.67 -14.00 -1.20
CA PHE A 93 6.64 -15.06 -1.41
C PHE A 93 7.14 -15.00 -2.85
N TYR A 94 8.39 -15.39 -3.09
CA TYR A 94 8.92 -15.50 -4.44
C TYR A 94 9.80 -16.72 -4.63
N THR A 95 9.88 -17.17 -5.89
CA THR A 95 10.82 -18.21 -6.33
C THR A 95 11.57 -17.76 -7.57
N ILE A 96 12.81 -18.23 -7.70
CA ILE A 96 13.62 -18.11 -8.92
C ILE A 96 13.99 -19.53 -9.35
N GLN A 97 13.52 -19.94 -10.52
CA GLN A 97 13.93 -21.19 -11.16
C GLN A 97 14.87 -20.84 -12.31
N THR A 98 16.04 -21.47 -12.43
CA THR A 98 17.00 -21.14 -13.50
C THR A 98 17.27 -22.34 -14.41
N TRP A 99 17.47 -22.09 -15.70
CA TRP A 99 17.90 -23.08 -16.68
C TRP A 99 18.69 -22.41 -17.81
N SER A 100 19.86 -22.96 -18.14
CA SER A 100 20.76 -22.34 -19.13
C SER A 100 20.98 -20.84 -18.83
N SER A 101 20.75 -19.95 -19.80
CA SER A 101 20.81 -18.49 -19.66
C SER A 101 19.50 -17.83 -19.22
N ASN A 102 18.50 -18.59 -18.77
CA ASN A 102 17.17 -18.09 -18.44
C ASN A 102 16.80 -18.39 -16.98
N ALA A 103 15.80 -17.65 -16.50
CA ALA A 103 15.13 -17.86 -15.23
C ALA A 103 13.61 -17.66 -15.35
N LYS A 104 12.85 -18.27 -14.44
CA LYS A 104 11.43 -17.99 -14.19
C LYS A 104 11.34 -17.40 -12.81
N ILE A 105 10.69 -16.25 -12.72
CA ILE A 105 10.34 -15.62 -11.45
C ILE A 105 8.86 -15.93 -11.22
N LYS A 106 8.51 -16.38 -10.01
CA LYS A 106 7.12 -16.43 -9.54
C LYS A 106 7.05 -15.63 -8.24
N LEU A 107 6.03 -14.79 -8.11
CA LEU A 107 5.68 -14.02 -6.94
C LEU A 107 4.24 -14.32 -6.56
N GLU A 108 3.99 -14.50 -5.28
CA GLU A 108 2.67 -14.69 -4.69
C GLU A 108 2.48 -13.63 -3.61
N PHE A 109 1.42 -12.83 -3.71
CA PHE A 109 1.10 -11.73 -2.81
C PHE A 109 -0.14 -12.07 -1.99
N VAL A 110 -0.09 -11.74 -0.70
CA VAL A 110 -1.26 -11.74 0.18
C VAL A 110 -1.63 -10.29 0.44
N TYR A 111 -2.88 -9.93 0.18
CA TYR A 111 -3.41 -8.59 0.42
C TYR A 111 -4.32 -8.57 1.64
N ARG A 112 -4.26 -7.47 2.39
CA ARG A 112 -5.24 -7.13 3.43
C ARG A 112 -6.57 -6.66 2.84
N GLU A 113 -6.54 -6.18 1.60
CA GLU A 113 -7.69 -5.63 0.87
C GLU A 113 -7.75 -6.22 -0.55
N SER A 114 -8.86 -6.85 -0.92
CA SER A 114 -9.08 -7.42 -2.26
C SER A 114 -9.34 -6.34 -3.33
N GLN A 115 -9.31 -6.72 -4.60
CA GLN A 115 -9.66 -5.81 -5.70
C GLN A 115 -11.09 -5.25 -5.58
N GLU A 116 -12.06 -6.10 -5.19
CA GLU A 116 -13.45 -5.71 -4.99
C GLU A 116 -13.62 -4.75 -3.82
N GLN A 117 -12.86 -4.97 -2.73
CA GLN A 117 -12.83 -4.10 -1.57
C GLN A 117 -12.20 -2.74 -1.92
N THR A 118 -11.08 -2.71 -2.66
CA THR A 118 -10.51 -1.45 -3.17
C THR A 118 -11.51 -0.72 -4.06
N ALA A 119 -12.22 -1.43 -4.96
CA ALA A 119 -13.23 -0.82 -5.80
C ALA A 119 -14.44 -0.28 -4.99
N PHE A 120 -14.78 -0.92 -3.86
CA PHE A 120 -15.76 -0.38 -2.91
C PHE A 120 -15.26 0.91 -2.27
N VAL A 121 -14.01 0.94 -1.79
CA VAL A 121 -13.37 2.13 -1.23
C VAL A 121 -13.41 3.28 -2.25
N ASP A 122 -12.97 3.05 -3.48
CA ASP A 122 -12.95 4.07 -4.54
C ASP A 122 -14.36 4.68 -4.77
N ARG A 123 -15.39 3.85 -4.88
CA ARG A 123 -16.77 4.31 -5.06
C ARG A 123 -17.27 5.10 -3.87
N ARG A 124 -17.01 4.63 -2.65
CA ARG A 124 -17.46 5.30 -1.41
C ARG A 124 -16.74 6.63 -1.23
N VAL A 125 -15.42 6.67 -1.41
CA VAL A 125 -14.64 7.90 -1.34
C VAL A 125 -15.12 8.91 -2.38
N SER A 126 -15.34 8.50 -3.63
CA SER A 126 -15.87 9.41 -4.65
C SER A 126 -17.22 10.03 -4.26
N ALA A 127 -18.13 9.22 -3.71
CA ALA A 127 -19.42 9.71 -3.23
C ALA A 127 -19.29 10.67 -2.04
N ILE A 128 -18.41 10.37 -1.09
CA ILE A 128 -18.13 11.21 0.08
C ILE A 128 -17.54 12.55 -0.36
N LEU A 129 -16.51 12.54 -1.22
CA LEU A 129 -15.86 13.76 -1.70
C LEU A 129 -16.85 14.67 -2.45
N THR A 130 -17.77 14.09 -3.22
CA THR A 130 -18.86 14.85 -3.88
C THR A 130 -19.75 15.57 -2.87
N ASP A 131 -19.98 14.98 -1.70
CA ASP A 131 -20.80 15.57 -0.65
C ASP A 131 -20.05 16.63 0.17
N ILE A 132 -18.77 16.40 0.50
CA ILE A 132 -18.05 17.27 1.44
C ILE A 132 -17.20 18.36 0.78
N ILE A 133 -16.77 18.17 -0.47
CA ILE A 133 -15.95 19.14 -1.20
C ILE A 133 -16.82 19.99 -2.11
N LYS A 134 -16.71 21.31 -1.99
CA LYS A 134 -17.48 22.29 -2.75
C LYS A 134 -16.56 23.10 -3.67
N ASN A 135 -17.14 23.59 -4.77
CA ASN A 135 -16.41 24.43 -5.72
C ASN A 135 -15.83 25.67 -5.01
N GLY A 136 -14.57 25.96 -5.29
CA GLY A 136 -13.86 27.12 -4.75
C GLY A 136 -13.20 26.91 -3.38
N MET A 137 -13.21 25.69 -2.85
CA MET A 137 -12.39 25.36 -1.68
C MET A 137 -10.89 25.35 -2.04
N ASP A 138 -10.06 25.88 -1.15
CA ASP A 138 -8.61 25.79 -1.22
C ASP A 138 -8.09 24.47 -0.61
N ASP A 139 -6.78 24.23 -0.74
CA ASP A 139 -6.14 23.00 -0.26
C ASP A 139 -6.38 22.78 1.25
N ASP A 140 -6.24 23.83 2.08
CA ASP A 140 -6.49 23.77 3.53
C ASP A 140 -7.92 23.33 3.85
N GLN A 141 -8.90 23.95 3.20
CA GLN A 141 -10.31 23.62 3.37
C GLN A 141 -10.61 22.18 2.92
N ILE A 142 -10.04 21.73 1.80
CA ILE A 142 -10.20 20.36 1.32
C ILE A 142 -9.64 19.36 2.33
N VAL A 143 -8.40 19.58 2.79
CA VAL A 143 -7.75 18.71 3.78
C VAL A 143 -8.56 18.66 5.07
N LYS A 144 -9.04 19.81 5.55
CA LYS A 144 -9.85 19.91 6.77
C LYS A 144 -11.17 19.16 6.65
N GLN A 145 -11.87 19.29 5.51
CA GLN A 145 -13.13 18.57 5.28
C GLN A 145 -12.93 17.06 5.30
N ILE A 146 -11.86 16.56 4.69
CA ILE A 146 -11.51 15.13 4.68
C ILE A 146 -11.16 14.65 6.08
N HIS A 147 -10.27 15.37 6.78
CA HIS A 147 -9.88 15.07 8.15
C HIS A 147 -11.08 14.96 9.10
N ASP A 148 -11.92 15.99 9.12
CA ASP A 148 -13.10 16.03 9.98
C ASP A 148 -14.08 14.92 9.63
N TRP A 149 -14.28 14.65 8.34
CA TRP A 149 -15.15 13.57 7.90
C TRP A 149 -14.67 12.21 8.43
N ILE A 150 -13.37 11.91 8.36
CA ILE A 150 -12.84 10.64 8.85
C ILE A 150 -13.07 10.51 10.36
N ILE A 151 -12.71 11.52 11.16
CA ILE A 151 -12.91 11.50 12.62
C ILE A 151 -14.39 11.33 12.99
N TYR A 152 -15.31 11.90 12.21
CA TYR A 152 -16.74 11.81 12.51
C TYR A 152 -17.39 10.49 12.09
N ASN A 153 -16.71 9.65 11.31
CA ASN A 153 -17.29 8.43 10.73
C ASN A 153 -16.47 7.17 11.02
N VAL A 154 -15.27 7.29 11.59
CA VAL A 154 -14.38 6.18 11.92
C VAL A 154 -13.97 6.32 13.38
N ALA A 155 -13.99 5.20 14.11
CA ALA A 155 -13.51 5.11 15.48
C ALA A 155 -12.33 4.12 15.60
N TYR A 156 -11.43 4.38 16.56
CA TYR A 156 -10.22 3.59 16.71
C TYR A 156 -10.52 2.14 17.13
N ASP A 157 -10.04 1.19 16.34
CA ASP A 157 -10.15 -0.24 16.62
C ASP A 157 -9.14 -0.67 17.69
N ARG A 158 -9.62 -0.86 18.91
CA ARG A 158 -8.83 -1.35 20.04
C ARG A 158 -8.57 -2.85 20.03
N SER A 159 -9.21 -3.61 19.14
CA SER A 159 -8.95 -5.04 18.97
C SER A 159 -7.78 -5.33 18.04
N TYR A 160 -7.27 -4.31 17.35
CA TYR A 160 -6.16 -4.40 16.40
C TYR A 160 -6.40 -5.44 15.30
N GLN A 161 -7.57 -5.40 14.66
CA GLN A 161 -7.98 -6.30 13.59
C GLN A 161 -8.34 -5.57 12.29
N ARG A 162 -8.58 -4.25 12.35
CA ARG A 162 -9.09 -3.44 11.23
C ARG A 162 -8.00 -2.55 10.64
N TYR A 163 -7.35 -2.99 9.56
CA TYR A 163 -6.12 -2.37 9.04
C TYR A 163 -6.27 -1.63 7.72
N THR A 164 -7.45 -1.68 7.09
CA THR A 164 -7.66 -1.20 5.72
C THR A 164 -8.58 0.01 5.65
N ALA A 165 -8.57 0.74 4.53
CA ALA A 165 -9.58 1.77 4.29
C ALA A 165 -10.96 1.14 4.06
N TYR A 166 -11.01 -0.10 3.54
CA TYR A 166 -12.23 -0.89 3.49
C TYR A 166 -12.83 -1.08 4.89
N ASP A 167 -12.06 -1.55 5.87
CA ASP A 167 -12.54 -1.73 7.24
C ASP A 167 -13.08 -0.43 7.83
N ALA A 168 -12.37 0.68 7.60
CA ALA A 168 -12.77 2.01 8.05
C ALA A 168 -14.12 2.44 7.47
N LEU A 169 -14.37 2.19 6.18
CA LEU A 169 -15.60 2.60 5.49
C LEU A 169 -16.78 1.64 5.66
N ASP A 170 -16.50 0.34 5.80
CA ASP A 170 -17.53 -0.71 5.91
C ASP A 170 -18.02 -0.84 7.37
N SER A 171 -17.09 -0.89 8.32
CA SER A 171 -17.40 -1.12 9.74
C SER A 171 -17.34 0.14 10.60
N GLY A 172 -16.78 1.25 10.08
CA GLY A 172 -16.52 2.45 10.88
C GLY A 172 -15.39 2.27 11.89
N LEU A 173 -14.55 1.23 11.76
CA LEU A 173 -13.48 0.90 12.69
C LEU A 173 -12.17 0.67 11.96
N ALA A 174 -11.08 1.25 12.48
CA ALA A 174 -9.73 1.03 11.95
C ALA A 174 -8.65 1.32 13.00
N VAL A 175 -7.47 0.72 12.84
CA VAL A 175 -6.23 1.18 13.49
C VAL A 175 -5.56 2.27 12.65
N CYS A 176 -4.45 2.82 13.14
CA CYS A 176 -3.71 3.91 12.50
C CYS A 176 -3.41 3.70 11.00
N GLN A 177 -3.12 2.46 10.59
CA GLN A 177 -2.94 2.14 9.17
C GLN A 177 -4.21 2.35 8.33
N GLY A 178 -5.37 1.90 8.81
CA GLY A 178 -6.63 2.07 8.09
C GLY A 178 -7.07 3.53 8.00
N TYR A 179 -6.84 4.31 9.07
CA TYR A 179 -7.01 5.77 9.04
C TYR A 179 -6.12 6.41 7.98
N SER A 180 -4.83 6.07 7.99
CA SER A 180 -3.85 6.65 7.07
C SER A 180 -4.10 6.28 5.61
N LEU A 181 -4.55 5.04 5.36
CA LEU A 181 -4.97 4.56 4.03
C LEU A 181 -6.19 5.33 3.53
N LEU A 182 -7.21 5.49 4.37
CA LEU A 182 -8.42 6.21 4.01
C LEU A 182 -8.13 7.69 3.73
N ALA A 183 -7.38 8.36 4.61
CA ALA A 183 -6.96 9.74 4.41
C ALA A 183 -6.13 9.90 3.13
N ASN A 184 -5.16 9.02 2.88
CA ASN A 184 -4.35 9.05 1.66
C ASN A 184 -5.21 8.92 0.40
N LYS A 185 -6.15 7.98 0.38
CA LYS A 185 -7.08 7.75 -0.73
C LYS A 185 -7.97 8.97 -0.97
N MET A 186 -8.59 9.51 0.08
CA MET A 186 -9.47 10.68 -0.01
C MET A 186 -8.71 11.92 -0.50
N LEU A 187 -7.52 12.20 0.04
CA LEU A 187 -6.69 13.34 -0.35
C LEU A 187 -6.23 13.25 -1.80
N ASN A 188 -5.65 12.12 -2.20
CA ASN A 188 -5.18 11.93 -3.57
C ASN A 188 -6.34 12.01 -4.59
N MET A 189 -7.52 11.47 -4.26
CA MET A 189 -8.72 11.60 -5.11
C MET A 189 -9.28 13.02 -5.15
N ALA A 190 -9.04 13.84 -4.12
CA ALA A 190 -9.39 15.26 -4.10
C ALA A 190 -8.33 16.16 -4.76
N GLY A 191 -7.25 15.58 -5.30
CA GLY A 191 -6.17 16.31 -5.96
C GLY A 191 -5.10 16.86 -5.01
N ILE A 192 -5.13 16.49 -3.73
CA ILE A 192 -4.14 16.89 -2.73
C ILE A 192 -3.08 15.78 -2.59
N PRO A 193 -1.82 16.00 -2.99
CA PRO A 193 -0.78 14.98 -2.87
C PRO A 193 -0.61 14.53 -1.43
N SER A 194 -0.75 13.22 -1.21
CA SER A 194 -0.57 12.61 0.10
C SER A 194 0.37 11.42 0.04
N ARG A 195 1.15 11.25 1.10
CA ARG A 195 2.01 10.09 1.34
C ARG A 195 1.70 9.48 2.70
N ILE A 196 1.80 8.16 2.81
CA ILE A 196 1.73 7.48 4.10
C ILE A 196 3.14 7.42 4.68
N VAL A 197 3.26 7.72 5.97
CA VAL A 197 4.50 7.66 6.74
C VAL A 197 4.27 6.80 7.97
N GLU A 198 5.35 6.17 8.43
CA GLU A 198 5.36 5.38 9.64
C GLU A 198 6.59 5.71 10.49
N GLY A 199 6.49 5.42 11.77
CA GLY A 199 7.56 5.61 12.74
C GLY A 199 7.26 4.88 14.04
N THR A 200 8.26 4.82 14.92
CA THR A 200 8.12 4.23 16.24
C THR A 200 7.86 5.32 17.27
N VAL A 201 6.81 5.14 18.05
CA VAL A 201 6.39 5.99 19.17
C VAL A 201 6.44 5.18 20.47
N ALA A 202 6.19 5.83 21.61
CA ALA A 202 6.26 5.15 22.91
C ALA A 202 5.32 3.93 23.03
N THR A 203 4.21 3.93 22.27
CA THR A 203 3.20 2.87 22.27
C THR A 203 3.41 1.80 21.19
N GLY A 204 4.53 1.82 20.46
CA GLY A 204 4.82 0.93 19.35
C GLY A 204 4.88 1.66 18.01
N ASP A 205 4.65 0.96 16.92
CA ASP A 205 4.66 1.58 15.59
C ASP A 205 3.37 2.34 15.32
N HIS A 206 3.49 3.43 14.58
CA HIS A 206 2.38 4.28 14.22
C HIS A 206 2.49 4.70 12.76
N ALA A 207 1.33 4.87 12.10
CA ALA A 207 1.22 5.32 10.73
C ALA A 207 0.34 6.58 10.68
N TRP A 208 0.76 7.55 9.87
CA TRP A 208 0.05 8.81 9.63
C TRP A 208 0.33 9.31 8.20
N ASN A 209 -0.08 10.53 7.86
CA ASN A 209 0.09 11.09 6.52
C ASN A 209 1.06 12.28 6.49
N LEU A 210 1.75 12.41 5.37
CA LEU A 210 2.23 13.69 4.86
C LEU A 210 1.23 14.18 3.82
N VAL A 211 0.89 15.46 3.87
CA VAL A 211 -0.04 16.12 2.95
C VAL A 211 0.60 17.39 2.40
N GLN A 212 0.48 17.61 1.09
CA GLN A 212 1.01 18.79 0.44
C GLN A 212 -0.08 19.85 0.30
N VAL A 213 0.06 20.97 1.02
CA VAL A 213 -0.86 22.12 0.99
C VAL A 213 -0.09 23.32 0.47
N ASP A 214 -0.58 23.93 -0.61
CA ASP A 214 0.08 25.06 -1.29
C ASP A 214 1.56 24.78 -1.62
N GLY A 215 1.86 23.54 -2.01
CA GLY A 215 3.20 23.08 -2.37
C GLY A 215 4.11 22.71 -1.19
N VAL A 216 3.69 22.93 0.06
CA VAL A 216 4.47 22.62 1.27
C VAL A 216 3.96 21.32 1.91
N TRP A 217 4.88 20.45 2.32
CA TRP A 217 4.55 19.19 2.98
C TRP A 217 4.38 19.39 4.49
N TYR A 218 3.25 18.94 5.02
CA TYR A 218 2.93 18.93 6.45
C TYR A 218 2.63 17.52 6.93
N HIS A 219 2.94 17.23 8.19
CA HIS A 219 2.42 16.03 8.83
C HIS A 219 0.97 16.24 9.28
N MET A 220 0.14 15.25 9.01
CA MET A 220 -1.26 15.18 9.44
C MET A 220 -1.54 13.78 9.99
N ASP A 221 -2.07 13.69 11.20
CA ASP A 221 -2.36 12.42 11.87
C ASP A 221 -3.82 12.32 12.30
N VAL A 222 -4.67 11.85 11.39
CA VAL A 222 -6.10 11.72 11.65
C VAL A 222 -6.40 10.79 12.84
N THR A 223 -5.53 9.80 13.10
CA THR A 223 -5.71 8.85 14.20
C THR A 223 -5.56 9.52 15.56
N TRP A 224 -4.54 10.35 15.74
CA TRP A 224 -4.33 11.07 17.00
C TRP A 224 -5.20 12.31 17.14
N ASN A 225 -5.80 12.80 16.05
CA ASN A 225 -6.80 13.86 16.12
C ASN A 225 -8.21 13.32 16.43
N ASP A 226 -8.41 12.00 16.39
CA ASP A 226 -9.63 11.31 16.83
C ASP A 226 -9.62 11.14 18.38
N PRO A 227 -10.45 11.88 19.14
CA PRO A 227 -10.37 11.87 20.60
C PRO A 227 -10.81 10.53 21.21
N LEU A 228 -10.07 10.06 22.21
CA LEU A 228 -10.44 8.87 23.00
C LEU A 228 -10.89 9.23 24.44
N PRO A 229 -12.00 8.67 24.96
CA PRO A 229 -13.01 7.88 24.24
C PRO A 229 -13.71 8.73 23.18
N ASP A 230 -14.20 8.12 22.11
CA ASP A 230 -14.94 8.82 21.05
C ASP A 230 -16.01 9.75 21.69
N ARG A 231 -15.88 11.04 21.41
CA ARG A 231 -16.73 12.11 21.98
C ARG A 231 -17.78 12.61 20.99
N GLY A 232 -18.10 11.82 19.96
CA GLY A 232 -18.98 12.22 18.86
C GLY A 232 -18.28 13.16 17.88
N ARG A 233 -19.05 14.03 17.20
CA ARG A 233 -18.54 14.98 16.18
C ARG A 233 -17.64 16.10 16.75
N LYS A 234 -16.48 15.74 17.29
CA LYS A 234 -15.46 16.67 17.77
C LYS A 234 -14.08 16.23 17.29
N ALA A 235 -13.51 16.98 16.37
CA ALA A 235 -12.13 16.80 15.93
C ALA A 235 -11.18 17.55 16.87
N ASP A 236 -10.06 16.92 17.23
CA ASP A 236 -8.87 17.64 17.69
C ASP A 236 -8.11 18.16 16.45
N TYR A 237 -7.20 19.12 16.64
CA TYR A 237 -6.35 19.68 15.58
C TYR A 237 -4.86 19.72 15.99
N THR A 238 -4.50 19.11 17.12
CA THR A 238 -3.14 19.11 17.68
C THR A 238 -2.11 18.55 16.69
N TYR A 239 -2.49 17.56 15.88
CA TYR A 239 -1.62 16.95 14.87
C TYR A 239 -2.16 17.14 13.45
N PHE A 240 -2.83 18.27 13.18
CA PHE A 240 -3.41 18.57 11.85
C PHE A 240 -2.33 19.01 10.85
N PHE A 241 -1.47 19.96 11.22
CA PHE A 241 -0.27 20.37 10.45
C PHE A 241 0.91 20.59 11.39
N PHE A 242 1.74 19.56 11.54
CA PHE A 242 2.95 19.64 12.38
C PHE A 242 4.23 19.38 11.58
N TYR A 243 5.36 19.78 12.17
CA TYR A 243 6.71 19.67 11.62
C TYR A 243 7.48 18.49 12.21
#